data_AF-A0A7V6TGH7-F1
#
_entry.id   AF-A0A7V6TGH7-F1
#
_cell.length_a   1.000
_cell.length_b   1.000
_cell.length_c   1.000
_cell.angle_alpha   90.00
_cell.angle_beta   90.00
_cell.angle_gamma   90.00
#
_symmetry.space_group_name_H-M   'P 1'
#
loop_
_entity.id
_entity.type
_entity.pdbx_description
1 polymer ?
#
loop_
_entity_poly.entity_id
_entity_poly.type
_entity_poly.pdbx_seq_one_letter_code
_entity_poly.pdbx_strand_id
1 'polypeptide(L)'
;MKQIRIIVLLLTLLILLGACKSGSEFRVINRCSYPTYVALEDGELRTISGGEEYTFKVDTDTQSFLTGEVSRKMTVRAFGQTYSLINDISQPQQDTTVVTLKAGKTLKAYLHPNRACVMIRNNRDIEIPLAEIWRYKHNTIEHQRVGAIFDIAPGEEIWERVLPMATDSPGESFYYVVHIFEDMDAQPQIFGDPENVLYKDERWVITLD
;
A
#
# COMPACT_ATOMS: atom_id res chain seq x y z
N MET A 1 3.83 49.48 -41.98
CA MET A 1 3.58 48.06 -42.33
C MET A 1 4.64 47.08 -41.81
N LYS A 2 5.96 47.32 -41.97
CA LYS A 2 7.03 46.41 -41.46
C LYS A 2 6.95 46.17 -39.94
N GLN A 3 6.74 47.21 -39.13
CA GLN A 3 6.65 47.08 -37.67
C GLN A 3 5.43 46.26 -37.21
N ILE A 4 4.27 46.43 -37.85
CA ILE A 4 3.06 45.66 -37.54
C ILE A 4 3.28 44.17 -37.84
N ARG A 5 3.95 43.83 -38.95
CA ARG A 5 4.28 42.44 -39.29
C ARG A 5 5.23 41.79 -38.29
N ILE A 6 6.19 42.54 -37.77
CA ILE A 6 7.13 42.06 -36.73
C ILE A 6 6.37 41.80 -35.42
N ILE A 7 5.50 42.72 -35.01
CA ILE A 7 4.68 42.57 -33.79
C ILE A 7 3.75 41.36 -33.89
N VAL A 8 3.08 41.18 -35.04
CA VAL A 8 2.23 40.01 -35.29
C VAL A 8 3.05 38.73 -35.25
N LEU A 9 4.22 38.67 -35.91
CA LEU A 9 5.09 37.49 -35.90
C LEU A 9 5.57 37.14 -34.48
N LEU A 10 5.92 38.15 -33.68
CA LEU A 10 6.32 38.00 -32.27
C LEU A 10 5.16 37.48 -31.41
N LEU A 11 3.94 37.97 -31.62
CA LEU A 11 2.73 37.47 -30.95
C LEU A 11 2.44 36.02 -31.35
N THR A 12 2.53 35.66 -32.63
CA THR A 12 2.33 34.28 -33.07
C THR A 12 3.39 33.35 -32.49
N LEU A 13 4.65 33.79 -32.44
CA LEU A 13 5.74 33.04 -31.83
C LEU A 13 5.55 32.90 -30.31
N LEU A 14 5.07 33.96 -29.62
CA LEU A 14 4.76 33.90 -28.19
C LEU A 14 3.61 32.93 -27.89
N ILE A 15 2.60 32.87 -28.75
CA ILE A 15 1.47 31.94 -28.63
C ILE A 15 1.94 30.51 -28.88
N LEU A 16 2.85 30.29 -29.84
CA LEU A 16 3.47 28.99 -30.11
C LEU A 16 4.45 28.54 -29.00
N LEU A 17 5.12 29.49 -28.35
CA LEU A 17 5.98 29.26 -27.18
C LEU A 17 5.19 29.21 -25.86
N GLY A 18 3.87 29.45 -25.91
CA GLY A 18 2.95 29.46 -24.78
C GLY A 18 2.77 28.06 -24.17
N ALA A 19 3.78 27.64 -23.40
CA ALA A 19 3.77 26.54 -22.43
C ALA A 19 3.13 25.23 -22.92
N CYS A 20 3.79 24.53 -23.85
CA CYS A 20 3.58 23.09 -24.00
C CYS A 20 4.02 22.38 -22.71
N LYS A 21 3.05 21.91 -21.92
CA LYS A 21 3.32 21.04 -20.78
C LYS A 21 2.98 19.61 -21.20
N SER A 22 3.98 18.75 -21.23
CA SER A 22 3.82 17.32 -21.49
C SER A 22 4.30 16.52 -20.29
N GLY A 23 3.74 15.33 -20.12
CA GLY A 23 4.02 14.45 -18.99
C GLY A 23 3.37 14.90 -17.69
N SER A 24 3.23 13.96 -16.77
CA SER A 24 2.76 14.16 -15.40
C SER A 24 3.58 13.28 -14.47
N GLU A 25 3.57 13.62 -13.18
CA GLU A 25 4.26 12.84 -12.17
C GLU A 25 3.28 12.34 -11.13
N PHE A 26 3.45 11.08 -10.72
CA PHE A 26 2.78 10.51 -9.56
C PHE A 26 3.83 10.17 -8.52
N ARG A 27 3.92 11.00 -7.47
CA ARG A 27 4.87 10.83 -6.38
C ARG A 27 4.18 10.17 -5.20
N VAL A 28 4.65 9.00 -4.83
CA VAL A 28 4.15 8.21 -3.70
C VAL A 28 5.14 8.36 -2.55
N ILE A 29 4.63 8.70 -1.38
CA ILE A 29 5.40 8.94 -0.17
C ILE A 29 4.93 7.93 0.88
N ASN A 30 5.77 6.95 1.19
CA ASN A 30 5.48 5.95 2.19
C ASN A 30 5.74 6.52 3.59
N ARG A 31 4.67 6.83 4.33
CA ARG A 31 4.75 7.29 5.73
C ARG A 31 4.58 6.14 6.72
N CYS A 32 4.54 4.90 6.26
CA CYS A 32 4.54 3.72 7.12
C CYS A 32 5.98 3.39 7.52
N SER A 33 6.13 2.65 8.61
CA SER A 33 7.42 2.13 9.07
C SER A 33 7.94 0.97 8.21
N TYR A 34 7.05 0.30 7.48
CA TYR A 34 7.34 -0.89 6.67
C TYR A 34 7.11 -0.66 5.18
N PRO A 35 7.61 -1.56 4.30
CA PRO A 35 7.47 -1.41 2.86
C PRO A 35 6.01 -1.33 2.39
N THR A 36 5.81 -0.50 1.37
CA THR A 36 4.60 -0.44 0.56
C THR A 36 4.92 -0.82 -0.87
N TYR A 37 3.90 -1.29 -1.59
CA TYR A 37 3.99 -1.83 -2.92
C TYR A 37 2.98 -1.08 -3.79
N VAL A 38 3.47 -0.41 -4.84
CA VAL A 38 2.64 0.43 -5.70
C VAL A 38 2.89 0.13 -7.17
N ALA A 39 1.80 -0.03 -7.93
CA ALA A 39 1.80 -0.15 -9.37
C ALA A 39 0.82 0.85 -9.98
N LEU A 40 1.15 1.31 -11.19
CA LEU A 40 0.25 2.09 -12.05
C LEU A 40 -0.20 1.20 -13.21
N GLU A 41 -1.52 1.09 -13.42
CA GLU A 41 -2.14 0.19 -14.39
C GLU A 41 -1.58 -1.24 -14.25
N ASP A 42 -1.24 -1.87 -15.38
CA ASP A 42 -0.60 -3.19 -15.46
C ASP A 42 0.94 -3.10 -15.38
N GLY A 43 1.47 -2.02 -14.82
CA GLY A 43 2.91 -1.81 -14.66
C GLY A 43 3.55 -2.67 -13.58
N GLU A 44 4.88 -2.64 -13.53
CA GLU A 44 5.64 -3.33 -12.48
C GLU A 44 5.29 -2.82 -11.08
N LEU A 45 5.13 -3.76 -10.15
CA LEU A 45 4.96 -3.45 -8.73
C LEU A 45 6.27 -2.90 -8.17
N ARG A 46 6.25 -1.66 -7.68
CA ARG A 46 7.39 -1.00 -7.05
C ARG A 46 7.30 -1.12 -5.54
N THR A 47 8.34 -1.67 -4.93
CA THR A 47 8.53 -1.61 -3.48
C THR A 47 9.11 -0.25 -3.09
N ILE A 48 8.49 0.40 -2.12
CA ILE A 48 8.91 1.66 -1.52
C ILE A 48 9.13 1.40 -0.04
N SER A 49 10.37 1.49 0.44
CA SER A 49 10.70 1.23 1.85
C SER A 49 9.99 2.20 2.80
N GLY A 50 9.95 1.87 4.09
CA GLY A 50 9.36 2.75 5.10
C GLY A 50 10.07 4.12 5.13
N GLY A 51 9.29 5.20 5.15
CA GLY A 51 9.81 6.57 5.13
C GLY A 51 10.35 7.07 3.78
N GLU A 52 10.39 6.22 2.75
CA GLU A 52 10.90 6.57 1.42
C GLU A 52 9.78 7.03 0.46
N GLU A 53 10.20 7.47 -0.73
CA GLU A 53 9.29 7.90 -1.78
C GLU A 53 9.75 7.43 -3.15
N TYR A 54 8.79 7.30 -4.06
CA TYR A 54 9.04 6.97 -5.46
C TYR A 54 8.18 7.84 -6.37
N THR A 55 8.73 8.25 -7.50
CA THR A 55 8.02 9.07 -8.49
C THR A 55 7.90 8.32 -9.81
N PHE A 56 6.66 8.02 -10.18
CA PHE A 56 6.33 7.54 -11.51
C PHE A 56 6.23 8.73 -12.46
N LYS A 57 6.94 8.66 -13.58
CA LYS A 57 6.77 9.59 -14.69
C LYS A 57 5.75 8.98 -15.65
N VAL A 58 4.72 9.75 -15.98
CA VAL A 58 3.60 9.32 -16.81
C VAL A 58 3.49 10.24 -18.00
N ASP A 59 3.54 9.67 -19.20
CA ASP A 59 3.31 10.42 -20.41
C ASP A 59 1.84 10.83 -20.53
N THR A 60 1.64 12.12 -20.80
CA THR A 60 0.35 12.72 -21.11
C THR A 60 0.46 13.49 -22.41
N ASP A 61 -0.66 13.64 -23.11
CA ASP A 61 -0.71 14.51 -24.29
C ASP A 61 -0.27 15.94 -23.93
N THR A 62 0.18 16.67 -24.95
CA THR A 62 0.70 18.02 -24.75
C THR A 62 -0.44 19.00 -24.47
N GLN A 63 -0.43 19.57 -23.28
CA GLN A 63 -1.32 20.66 -22.93
C GLN A 63 -0.78 21.97 -23.50
N SER A 64 -1.67 22.71 -24.18
CA SER A 64 -1.43 24.05 -24.74
C SER A 64 -2.66 24.94 -24.52
N PHE A 65 -2.54 26.24 -24.80
CA PHE A 65 -3.69 27.15 -24.77
C PHE A 65 -4.82 26.72 -25.75
N LEU A 66 -4.48 25.99 -26.82
CA LEU A 66 -5.43 25.52 -27.83
C LEU A 66 -6.12 24.20 -27.44
N THR A 67 -5.42 23.33 -26.71
CA THR A 67 -5.90 21.98 -26.36
C THR A 67 -6.62 21.90 -25.02
N GLY A 68 -6.55 22.93 -24.19
CA GLY A 68 -7.21 22.95 -22.88
C GLY A 68 -6.50 22.07 -21.85
N GLU A 69 -7.18 21.76 -20.73
CA GLU A 69 -6.60 20.93 -19.67
C GLU A 69 -6.51 19.46 -20.11
N VAL A 70 -5.29 18.91 -20.15
CA VAL A 70 -5.06 17.49 -20.45
C VAL A 70 -4.95 16.73 -19.13
N SER A 71 -5.78 15.70 -18.98
CA SER A 71 -5.72 14.80 -17.84
C SER A 71 -5.95 13.36 -18.26
N ARG A 72 -5.38 12.43 -17.49
CA ARG A 72 -5.48 10.99 -17.70
C ARG A 72 -5.90 10.34 -16.38
N LYS A 73 -6.94 9.52 -16.42
CA LYS A 73 -7.28 8.63 -15.30
C LYS A 73 -6.37 7.42 -15.35
N MET A 74 -5.86 7.02 -14.20
CA MET A 74 -5.03 5.82 -14.10
C MET A 74 -5.43 4.97 -12.90
N THR A 75 -5.43 3.66 -13.10
CA THR A 75 -5.58 2.70 -12.00
C THR A 75 -4.30 2.68 -11.19
N VAL A 76 -4.42 2.76 -9.87
CA VAL A 76 -3.32 2.66 -8.93
C VAL A 76 -3.61 1.46 -8.03
N ARG A 77 -2.71 0.49 -8.03
CA ARG A 77 -2.68 -0.53 -6.98
C ARG A 77 -1.67 -0.10 -5.93
N ALA A 78 -2.09 0.10 -4.69
CA ALA A 78 -1.22 0.53 -3.59
C ALA A 78 -1.61 -0.18 -2.30
N PHE A 79 -0.66 -0.91 -1.72
CA PHE A 79 -0.85 -1.67 -0.49
C PHE A 79 0.47 -1.80 0.26
N GLY A 80 0.45 -2.22 1.52
CA GLY A 80 1.69 -2.45 2.27
C GLY A 80 1.46 -3.39 3.43
N GLN A 81 2.53 -3.64 4.18
CA GLN A 81 2.46 -4.50 5.37
C GLN A 81 1.52 -3.90 6.44
N THR A 82 1.51 -2.57 6.60
CA THR A 82 0.68 -1.84 7.57
C THR A 82 -0.26 -0.81 6.91
N TYR A 83 -0.49 -0.97 5.60
CA TYR A 83 -1.28 -0.04 4.79
C TYR A 83 -2.28 -0.74 3.87
N SER A 84 -3.51 -0.21 3.82
CA SER A 84 -4.52 -0.46 2.80
C SER A 84 -5.19 0.85 2.38
N LEU A 85 -5.77 0.95 1.18
CA LEU A 85 -6.40 2.22 0.74
C LEU A 85 -7.66 2.56 1.56
N ILE A 86 -8.40 1.54 1.98
CA ILE A 86 -9.62 1.74 2.78
C ILE A 86 -9.29 1.59 4.27
N ASN A 87 -9.58 2.65 5.03
CA ASN A 87 -9.45 2.64 6.48
C ASN A 87 -10.65 1.95 7.17
N ASP A 88 -11.79 1.81 6.49
CA ASP A 88 -12.97 1.15 7.02
C ASP A 88 -12.72 -0.35 7.22
N ILE A 89 -12.84 -0.79 8.47
CA ILE A 89 -12.60 -2.17 8.89
C ILE A 89 -13.79 -3.10 8.58
N SER A 90 -14.96 -2.53 8.27
CA SER A 90 -16.16 -3.29 7.91
C SER A 90 -16.19 -3.71 6.44
N GLN A 91 -15.27 -3.17 5.63
CA GLN A 91 -15.15 -3.48 4.22
C GLN A 91 -13.96 -4.41 3.98
N PRO A 92 -14.06 -5.30 2.97
CA PRO A 92 -12.90 -6.05 2.49
C PRO A 92 -11.74 -5.09 2.18
N GLN A 93 -10.51 -5.55 2.41
CA GLN A 93 -9.31 -4.78 2.08
C GLN A 93 -9.34 -4.42 0.59
N GLN A 94 -9.18 -3.13 0.29
CA GLN A 94 -9.12 -2.65 -1.09
C GLN A 94 -7.76 -2.02 -1.33
N ASP A 95 -7.07 -2.54 -2.34
CA ASP A 95 -5.71 -2.16 -2.68
C ASP A 95 -5.62 -1.48 -4.05
N THR A 96 -6.76 -1.21 -4.69
CA THR A 96 -6.85 -0.54 -6.00
C THR A 96 -7.78 0.68 -5.97
N THR A 97 -7.34 1.79 -6.57
CA THR A 97 -8.13 3.02 -6.77
C THR A 97 -7.85 3.64 -8.13
N VAL A 98 -8.55 4.71 -8.49
CA VAL A 98 -8.31 5.48 -9.72
C VAL A 98 -7.91 6.90 -9.35
N VAL A 99 -6.79 7.37 -9.91
CA VAL A 99 -6.33 8.75 -9.75
C VAL A 99 -6.41 9.50 -11.08
N THR A 100 -6.53 10.82 -11.03
CA THR A 100 -6.48 11.67 -12.22
C THR A 100 -5.18 12.46 -12.23
N LEU A 101 -4.31 12.19 -13.20
CA LEU A 101 -3.05 12.89 -13.41
C LEU A 101 -3.24 13.98 -14.45
N LYS A 102 -2.63 15.15 -14.24
CA LYS A 102 -2.77 16.35 -15.08
C LYS A 102 -1.43 16.70 -15.71
N ALA A 103 -1.44 17.10 -16.97
CA ALA A 103 -0.22 17.46 -17.70
C ALA A 103 0.55 18.61 -17.00
N GLY A 104 1.86 18.46 -16.87
CA GLY A 104 2.76 19.37 -16.17
C GLY A 104 2.50 19.51 -14.67
N LYS A 105 1.83 18.54 -14.03
CA LYS A 105 1.57 18.51 -12.59
C LYS A 105 2.10 17.23 -11.95
N THR A 106 2.44 17.35 -10.68
CA THR A 106 2.76 16.23 -9.80
C THR A 106 1.58 15.98 -8.87
N LEU A 107 0.97 14.80 -8.94
CA LEU A 107 0.06 14.31 -7.90
C LEU A 107 0.88 13.63 -6.80
N LYS A 108 0.64 13.99 -5.54
CA LYS A 108 1.30 13.36 -4.39
C LYS A 108 0.32 12.46 -3.65
N ALA A 109 0.70 11.21 -3.44
CA ALA A 109 0.00 10.27 -2.57
C ALA A 109 0.82 10.06 -1.30
N TYR A 110 0.18 10.21 -0.14
CA TYR A 110 0.80 9.97 1.16
C TYR A 110 0.18 8.70 1.74
N LEU A 111 0.98 7.64 1.84
CA LEU A 111 0.52 6.36 2.38
C LEU A 111 0.73 6.37 3.89
N HIS A 112 -0.34 6.53 4.65
CA HIS A 112 -0.32 6.53 6.11
C HIS A 112 -0.72 5.18 6.65
N PRO A 113 -0.02 4.62 7.63
CA PRO A 113 -0.35 3.31 8.16
C PRO A 113 -1.74 3.34 8.78
N ASN A 114 -2.52 2.30 8.51
CA ASN A 114 -3.87 2.11 9.03
C ASN A 114 -4.15 0.64 9.40
N ARG A 115 -3.12 -0.19 9.39
CA ARG A 115 -3.14 -1.60 9.80
C ARG A 115 -1.96 -1.90 10.71
N ALA A 116 -2.01 -3.08 11.31
CA ALA A 116 -0.86 -3.77 11.84
C ALA A 116 -0.58 -5.01 10.96
N CYS A 117 0.51 -5.72 11.24
CA CYS A 117 0.94 -6.85 10.44
C CYS A 117 1.40 -8.02 11.31
N VAL A 118 1.04 -9.23 10.91
CA VAL A 118 1.68 -10.46 11.37
C VAL A 118 2.53 -10.99 10.23
N MET A 119 3.81 -11.21 10.49
CA MET A 119 4.78 -11.74 9.53
C MET A 119 5.31 -13.07 10.04
N ILE A 120 5.38 -14.04 9.15
CA ILE A 120 5.94 -15.36 9.39
C ILE A 120 7.20 -15.48 8.54
N ARG A 121 8.31 -15.79 9.20
CA ARG A 121 9.58 -16.12 8.57
C ARG A 121 9.85 -17.58 8.80
N ASN A 122 9.89 -18.36 7.73
CA ASN A 122 10.23 -19.77 7.78
C ASN A 122 11.74 -19.96 7.57
N ASN A 123 12.53 -20.07 8.64
CA ASN A 123 13.97 -20.34 8.53
C ASN A 123 14.29 -21.84 8.46
N ARG A 124 13.28 -22.71 8.50
CA ARG A 124 13.46 -24.15 8.45
C ARG A 124 13.67 -24.63 7.01
N ASP A 125 14.20 -25.83 6.88
CA ASP A 125 14.40 -26.52 5.60
C ASP A 125 13.14 -27.27 5.12
N ILE A 126 11.98 -27.04 5.74
CA ILE A 126 10.70 -27.66 5.41
C ILE A 126 9.65 -26.59 5.10
N GLU A 127 8.72 -26.92 4.20
CA GLU A 127 7.54 -26.09 3.94
C GLU A 127 6.57 -26.17 5.12
N ILE A 128 5.92 -25.06 5.44
CA ILE A 128 4.85 -25.00 6.44
C ILE A 128 3.51 -24.95 5.71
N PRO A 129 2.69 -26.01 5.77
CA PRO A 129 1.46 -26.10 4.98
C PRO A 129 0.40 -25.07 5.38
N LEU A 130 0.32 -24.70 6.66
CA LEU A 130 -0.69 -23.77 7.14
C LEU A 130 -0.23 -22.97 8.36
N ALA A 131 -0.44 -21.66 8.29
CA ALA A 131 -0.46 -20.78 9.44
C ALA A 131 -1.82 -20.09 9.55
N GLU A 132 -2.48 -20.22 10.70
CA GLU A 132 -3.72 -19.50 10.99
C GLU A 132 -3.46 -18.36 11.97
N ILE A 133 -3.98 -17.18 11.64
CA ILE A 133 -3.90 -16.00 12.49
C ILE A 133 -5.27 -15.79 13.13
N TRP A 134 -5.29 -15.80 14.45
CA TRP A 134 -6.49 -15.70 15.27
C TRP A 134 -6.46 -14.42 16.10
N ARG A 135 -7.61 -13.77 16.18
CA ARG A 135 -7.85 -12.62 17.05
C ARG A 135 -8.72 -13.07 18.22
N TYR A 136 -8.27 -12.81 19.43
CA TYR A 136 -8.98 -13.12 20.67
C TYR A 136 -9.35 -11.82 21.36
N LYS A 137 -10.61 -11.70 21.77
CA LYS A 137 -11.05 -10.53 22.55
C LYS A 137 -10.65 -10.72 24.00
N HIS A 138 -10.13 -9.66 24.62
CA HIS A 138 -9.77 -9.70 26.03
C HIS A 138 -10.99 -9.95 26.92
N ASN A 139 -10.79 -10.73 27.98
CA ASN A 139 -11.79 -11.03 29.01
C ASN A 139 -13.08 -11.71 28.50
N THR A 140 -13.06 -12.29 27.30
CA THR A 140 -14.14 -13.11 26.77
C THR A 140 -13.59 -14.39 26.14
N ILE A 141 -14.48 -15.33 25.79
CA ILE A 141 -14.13 -16.52 24.99
C ILE A 141 -14.23 -16.24 23.48
N GLU A 142 -14.61 -15.02 23.08
CA GLU A 142 -14.84 -14.66 21.68
C GLU A 142 -13.50 -14.60 20.93
N HIS A 143 -13.42 -15.35 19.84
CA HIS A 143 -12.27 -15.39 18.96
C HIS A 143 -12.69 -15.56 17.51
N GLN A 144 -11.84 -15.11 16.59
CA GLN A 144 -12.10 -15.16 15.16
C GLN A 144 -10.80 -15.38 14.40
N ARG A 145 -10.80 -16.31 13.45
CA ARG A 145 -9.71 -16.45 12.48
C ARG A 145 -9.76 -15.25 11.53
N VAL A 146 -8.68 -14.48 11.50
CA VAL A 146 -8.57 -13.27 10.68
C VAL A 146 -7.78 -13.49 9.39
N GLY A 147 -6.94 -14.53 9.35
CA GLY A 147 -6.15 -14.87 8.19
C GLY A 147 -5.70 -16.32 8.21
N ALA A 148 -5.40 -16.85 7.03
CA ALA A 148 -4.76 -18.14 6.84
C ALA A 148 -3.75 -17.99 5.71
N ILE A 149 -2.52 -18.43 5.96
CA ILE A 149 -1.43 -18.44 4.99
C ILE A 149 -1.06 -19.89 4.75
N PHE A 150 -0.93 -20.27 3.48
CA PHE A 150 -0.66 -21.65 3.06
C PHE A 150 0.71 -21.74 2.40
N ASP A 151 1.27 -22.95 2.38
CA ASP A 151 2.43 -23.33 1.58
C ASP A 151 3.63 -22.38 1.76
N ILE A 152 4.01 -22.10 3.01
CA ILE A 152 5.10 -21.17 3.34
C ILE A 152 6.43 -21.87 3.10
N ALA A 153 7.11 -21.51 2.01
CA ALA A 153 8.32 -22.19 1.56
C ALA A 153 9.51 -21.99 2.52
N PRO A 154 10.51 -22.90 2.51
CA PRO A 154 11.78 -22.69 3.19
C PRO A 154 12.44 -21.35 2.82
N GLY A 155 12.82 -20.57 3.81
CA GLY A 155 13.42 -19.24 3.66
C GLY A 155 12.44 -18.11 3.31
N GLU A 156 11.14 -18.38 3.24
CA GLU A 156 10.14 -17.37 2.86
C GLU A 156 9.79 -16.43 4.04
N GLU A 157 9.58 -15.16 3.69
CA GLU A 157 8.94 -14.16 4.54
C GLU A 157 7.60 -13.77 3.95
N ILE A 158 6.52 -14.18 4.62
CA ILE A 158 5.15 -13.90 4.21
C ILE A 158 4.41 -13.19 5.34
N TRP A 159 3.40 -12.39 4.99
CA TRP A 159 2.71 -11.55 5.96
C TRP A 159 1.23 -11.39 5.65
N GLU A 160 0.46 -11.12 6.69
CA GLU A 160 -0.95 -10.79 6.62
C GLU A 160 -1.22 -9.49 7.37
N ARG A 161 -2.11 -8.65 6.81
CA ARG A 161 -2.56 -7.43 7.48
C ARG A 161 -3.62 -7.78 8.49
N VAL A 162 -3.49 -7.21 9.68
CA VAL A 162 -4.47 -7.36 10.75
C VAL A 162 -4.97 -6.01 11.25
N LEU A 163 -6.08 -6.04 11.96
CA LEU A 163 -6.63 -4.84 12.58
C LEU A 163 -5.70 -4.39 13.72
N PRO A 164 -5.32 -3.11 13.77
CA PRO A 164 -4.60 -2.61 14.92
C PRO A 164 -5.58 -2.43 16.08
N MET A 165 -5.12 -2.64 17.31
CA MET A 165 -5.90 -2.26 18.48
C MET A 165 -6.11 -0.74 18.45
N ALA A 166 -7.36 -0.32 18.56
CA ALA A 166 -7.70 1.09 18.67
C ALA A 166 -7.25 1.60 20.04
N THR A 167 -6.39 2.62 20.06
CA THR A 167 -6.01 3.31 21.30
C THR A 167 -7.18 4.07 21.94
N ASP A 168 -8.19 4.41 21.14
CA ASP A 168 -9.20 5.41 21.51
C ASP A 168 -10.60 4.78 21.75
N SER A 169 -10.75 3.45 21.58
CA SER A 169 -12.02 2.71 21.77
C SER A 169 -11.86 1.60 22.82
N PRO A 170 -12.07 1.90 24.12
CA PRO A 170 -11.83 0.97 25.24
C PRO A 170 -12.76 -0.26 25.31
N GLY A 171 -13.65 -0.47 24.33
CA GLY A 171 -14.57 -1.61 24.27
C GLY A 171 -14.12 -2.79 23.39
N GLU A 172 -13.08 -2.61 22.57
CA GLU A 172 -12.59 -3.62 21.63
C GLU A 172 -11.10 -3.91 21.83
N SER A 173 -10.73 -4.31 23.04
CA SER A 173 -9.39 -4.82 23.28
C SER A 173 -9.29 -6.27 22.83
N PHE A 174 -8.26 -6.58 22.05
CA PHE A 174 -7.98 -7.92 21.54
C PHE A 174 -6.47 -8.14 21.39
N TYR A 175 -6.08 -9.40 21.32
CA TYR A 175 -4.72 -9.85 21.09
C TYR A 175 -4.68 -10.89 19.95
N TYR A 176 -3.48 -11.17 19.46
CA TYR A 176 -3.26 -12.10 18.37
C TYR A 176 -2.57 -13.38 18.85
N VAL A 177 -3.03 -14.49 18.30
CA VAL A 177 -2.41 -15.80 18.44
C VAL A 177 -2.26 -16.38 17.04
N VAL A 178 -1.14 -17.05 16.78
CA VAL A 178 -0.85 -17.70 15.51
C VAL A 178 -0.63 -19.19 15.74
N HIS A 179 -1.35 -20.00 14.97
CA HIS A 179 -1.23 -21.45 14.98
C HIS A 179 -0.46 -21.87 13.73
N ILE A 180 0.69 -22.52 13.93
CA ILE A 180 1.55 -23.04 12.86
C ILE A 180 1.38 -24.54 12.80
N PHE A 181 0.88 -25.05 11.67
CA PHE A 181 0.71 -26.48 11.43
C PHE A 181 1.88 -26.95 10.55
N GLU A 182 2.76 -27.77 11.11
CA GLU A 182 3.83 -28.44 10.36
C GLU A 182 3.32 -29.68 9.60
N ASP A 183 2.22 -30.26 10.09
CA ASP A 183 1.44 -31.32 9.47
C ASP A 183 -0.05 -31.01 9.74
N MET A 184 -0.91 -31.23 8.75
CA MET A 184 -2.35 -30.93 8.83
C MET A 184 -3.08 -31.77 9.88
N ASP A 185 -2.52 -32.93 10.26
CA ASP A 185 -3.08 -33.81 11.27
C ASP A 185 -2.44 -33.63 12.67
N ALA A 186 -1.40 -32.78 12.79
CA ALA A 186 -0.70 -32.54 14.04
C ALA A 186 -1.30 -31.39 14.86
N GLN A 187 -0.95 -31.36 16.15
CA GLN A 187 -1.25 -30.20 16.99
C GLN A 187 -0.40 -29.01 16.52
N PRO A 188 -0.99 -27.81 16.37
CA PRO A 188 -0.24 -26.66 15.93
C PRO A 188 0.72 -26.16 17.01
N GLN A 189 1.85 -25.62 16.57
CA GLN A 189 2.66 -24.76 17.43
C GLN A 189 1.93 -23.42 17.59
N ILE A 190 1.71 -23.01 18.85
CA ILE A 190 0.98 -21.80 19.18
C ILE A 190 1.96 -20.69 19.54
N PHE A 191 1.82 -19.54 18.89
CA PHE A 191 2.56 -18.32 19.18
C PHE A 191 1.60 -17.25 19.65
N GLY A 192 2.02 -16.47 20.64
CA GLY A 192 1.27 -15.35 21.18
C GLY A 192 0.50 -15.66 22.45
N ASP A 193 0.22 -14.62 23.21
CA ASP A 193 -0.50 -14.62 24.47
C ASP A 193 -1.32 -13.31 24.60
N PRO A 194 -2.06 -13.09 25.70
CA PRO A 194 -2.85 -11.87 25.88
C PRO A 194 -2.06 -10.55 25.75
N GLU A 195 -0.74 -10.55 25.94
CA GLU A 195 0.11 -9.36 25.76
C GLU A 195 0.48 -9.11 24.29
N ASN A 196 0.19 -10.04 23.36
CA ASN A 196 0.42 -9.88 21.92
C ASN A 196 -0.64 -8.99 21.26
N VAL A 197 -0.62 -7.73 21.66
CA VAL A 197 -1.44 -6.66 21.11
C VAL A 197 -0.63 -5.91 20.06
N LEU A 198 -1.25 -5.63 18.90
CA LEU A 198 -0.60 -4.86 17.84
C LEU A 198 -1.30 -3.53 17.63
N TYR A 199 -0.55 -2.45 17.74
CA TYR A 199 -1.00 -1.10 17.44
C TYR A 199 -0.78 -0.75 15.96
N LYS A 200 -1.33 0.40 15.57
CA LYS A 200 -1.20 0.91 14.20
C LYS A 200 0.27 1.07 13.83
N ASP A 201 0.62 0.56 12.66
CA ASP A 201 2.00 0.54 12.14
C ASP A 201 2.97 -0.36 12.90
N GLU A 202 2.48 -1.36 13.65
CA GLU A 202 3.32 -2.40 14.24
C GLU A 202 3.34 -3.68 13.39
N ARG A 203 4.44 -4.42 13.52
CA ARG A 203 4.62 -5.73 12.89
C ARG A 203 5.15 -6.73 13.91
N TRP A 204 4.42 -7.81 14.09
CA TRP A 204 4.89 -8.96 14.86
C TRP A 204 5.50 -9.98 13.93
N VAL A 205 6.78 -10.31 14.17
CA VAL A 205 7.51 -11.29 13.37
C VAL A 205 7.61 -12.58 14.17
N ILE A 206 7.04 -13.64 13.62
CA ILE A 206 7.19 -15.02 14.10
C ILE A 206 8.28 -15.65 13.25
N THR A 207 9.35 -16.10 13.90
CA THR A 207 10.45 -16.80 13.25
C THR A 207 10.36 -18.27 13.61
N LEU A 208 10.29 -19.11 12.58
CA LEU A 208 10.28 -20.56 12.72
C LEU A 208 11.71 -21.03 12.50
N ASP A 209 12.35 -21.48 13.59
CA ASP A 209 13.69 -22.07 13.61
C ASP A 209 13.61 -23.58 13.90
#